data_AF-A0AAV4LKI6-F1
#
_entry.id   AF-A0AAV4LKI6-F1
#
_cell.length_a   1.000
_cell.length_b   1.000
_cell.length_c   1.000
_cell.angle_alpha   90.00
_cell.angle_beta   90.00
_cell.angle_gamma   90.00
#
_symmetry.space_group_name_H-M   'P 1'
#
loop_
_entity.id
_entity.type
_entity.pdbx_description
1 polymer ?
#
loop_
_entity_poly.entity_id
_entity_poly.type
_entity_poly.pdbx_seq_one_letter_code
_entity_poly.pdbx_strand_id
1 'polypeptide(L)'
;MLDRNEIWAQAAELGQLISESPVVLAYKEAKETMESHPEIKHLLSKLRDMQEQYERLSTYSTGPHLKSLEESMKETIAKLDEYPEVQNFRKRTHEVDQLLKAVTDVLSTSVTERVSQE
;
A
#
# COMPACT_ATOMS: atom_id res chain seq x y z
N MET A 1 -14.02 -20.26 26.54
CA MET A 1 -14.24 -19.15 25.61
C MET A 1 -12.85 -18.62 25.28
N LEU A 2 -12.40 -18.66 24.03
CA LEU A 2 -11.16 -17.98 23.66
C LEU A 2 -11.34 -16.50 23.99
N ASP A 3 -10.42 -15.93 24.77
CA ASP A 3 -10.40 -14.49 24.99
C ASP A 3 -9.99 -13.81 23.68
N ARG A 4 -10.51 -12.62 23.39
CA ARG A 4 -10.13 -11.85 22.20
C ARG A 4 -8.62 -11.69 22.09
N ASN A 5 -7.94 -11.62 23.24
CA ASN A 5 -6.48 -11.56 23.34
C ASN A 5 -5.77 -12.75 22.68
N GLU A 6 -6.31 -13.97 22.80
CA GLU A 6 -5.72 -15.16 22.16
C GLU A 6 -5.89 -15.13 20.64
N ILE A 7 -7.03 -14.63 20.15
CA ILE A 7 -7.27 -14.43 18.71
C ILE A 7 -6.29 -13.39 18.16
N TRP A 8 -6.09 -12.28 18.87
CA TRP A 8 -5.13 -11.25 18.47
C TRP A 8 -3.69 -11.76 18.46
N ALA A 9 -3.30 -12.59 19.43
CA ALA A 9 -1.97 -13.19 19.46
C ALA A 9 -1.72 -14.07 18.23
N GLN A 10 -2.69 -14.94 17.87
CA GLN A 10 -2.58 -15.78 16.67
C GLN A 10 -2.58 -14.96 15.37
N ALA A 11 -3.38 -13.90 15.31
CA ALA A 11 -3.38 -12.98 14.15
C ALA A 11 -2.03 -12.25 14.01
N ALA A 12 -1.40 -11.86 15.12
CA ALA A 12 -0.07 -11.26 15.11
C ALA A 12 1.00 -12.24 14.64
N GLU A 13 0.96 -13.49 15.11
CA GLU A 13 1.87 -14.56 14.65
C GLU A 13 1.70 -14.82 13.14
N LEU A 14 0.46 -14.91 12.65
CA LEU A 14 0.18 -15.02 11.22
C LEU A 14 0.75 -13.82 10.43
N GLY A 15 0.59 -12.61 10.96
CA GLY A 15 1.18 -11.40 10.38
C GLY A 15 2.70 -11.48 10.28
N GLN A 16 3.36 -12.02 11.30
CA GLN A 16 4.82 -12.24 11.28
C GLN A 16 5.21 -13.21 10.16
N LEU A 17 4.54 -14.37 10.07
CA LEU A 17 4.82 -15.37 9.03
C LEU A 17 4.62 -14.79 7.62
N ILE A 18 3.56 -14.02 7.41
CA ILE A 18 3.32 -13.33 6.13
C ILE A 18 4.45 -12.35 5.83
N SER A 19 4.95 -11.64 6.84
CA SER A 19 6.01 -10.64 6.67
C SER A 19 7.37 -11.23 6.25
N GLU A 20 7.56 -12.52 6.51
CA GLU A 20 8.73 -13.32 6.14
C GLU A 20 8.52 -14.09 4.81
N SER A 21 7.31 -14.01 4.23
CA SER A 21 7.01 -14.67 2.96
C SER A 21 7.84 -14.10 1.80
N PRO A 22 8.18 -14.91 0.78
CA PRO A 22 8.94 -14.44 -0.39
C PRO A 22 8.30 -13.24 -1.10
N VAL A 23 6.97 -13.16 -1.11
CA VAL A 23 6.22 -12.06 -1.71
C VAL A 23 6.48 -10.74 -0.96
N VAL A 24 6.43 -10.77 0.38
CA VAL A 24 6.69 -9.58 1.20
C VAL A 24 8.17 -9.21 1.20
N LEU A 25 9.08 -10.19 1.16
CA LEU A 25 10.52 -9.92 1.00
C LEU A 25 10.83 -9.25 -0.34
N ALA A 26 10.29 -9.75 -1.45
CA ALA A 26 10.44 -9.13 -2.77
C ALA A 26 9.82 -7.71 -2.82
N TYR A 27 8.72 -7.48 -2.10
CA TYR A 27 8.16 -6.14 -1.92
C TYR A 27 9.12 -5.21 -1.18
N LYS A 28 9.73 -5.66 -0.07
CA LYS A 28 10.71 -4.87 0.70
C LYS A 28 11.91 -4.49 -0.17
N GLU A 29 12.47 -5.43 -0.91
CA GLU A 29 13.59 -5.18 -1.83
C GLU A 29 13.22 -4.18 -2.95
N ALA A 30 12.04 -4.34 -3.56
CA ALA A 30 11.56 -3.41 -4.59
C ALA A 30 11.36 -2.00 -4.03
N LYS A 31 10.86 -1.89 -2.80
CA LYS A 31 10.71 -0.62 -2.09
C LYS A 31 12.05 0.07 -1.86
N GLU A 32 13.02 -0.65 -1.30
CA GLU A 32 14.36 -0.12 -1.03
C GLU A 32 15.05 0.33 -2.32
N THR A 33 14.92 -0.46 -3.39
CA THR A 33 15.46 -0.11 -4.72
C THR A 33 14.86 1.21 -5.21
N MET A 34 13.52 1.33 -5.18
CA MET A 34 12.82 2.55 -5.60
C MET A 34 13.21 3.78 -4.76
N GLU A 35 13.27 3.64 -3.43
CA GLU A 35 13.59 4.74 -2.51
C GLU A 35 15.06 5.18 -2.59
N SER A 36 15.96 4.29 -3.01
CA SER A 36 17.38 4.59 -3.21
C SER A 36 17.66 5.42 -4.46
N HIS A 37 16.74 5.43 -5.44
CA HIS A 37 16.92 6.15 -6.70
C HIS A 37 16.76 7.67 -6.49
N PRO A 38 17.79 8.51 -6.74
CA PRO A 38 17.77 9.93 -6.38
C PRO A 38 16.64 10.73 -7.04
N GLU A 39 16.38 10.50 -8.33
CA GLU A 39 15.33 11.21 -9.07
C GLU A 39 13.92 10.82 -8.60
N ILE A 40 13.66 9.51 -8.42
CA ILE A 40 12.39 9.02 -7.87
C ILE A 40 12.15 9.63 -6.49
N LYS A 41 13.16 9.64 -5.61
CA LYS A 41 13.08 10.26 -4.29
C LYS A 41 12.73 11.74 -4.36
N HIS A 42 13.33 12.48 -5.30
CA HIS A 42 13.01 13.89 -5.52
C HIS A 42 11.57 14.09 -5.98
N LEU A 43 11.12 13.30 -6.97
CA LEU A 43 9.75 13.36 -7.50
C LEU A 43 8.71 12.98 -6.44
N LEU A 44 8.98 11.98 -5.60
CA LEU A 44 8.12 11.59 -4.48
C LEU A 44 8.02 12.69 -3.43
N SER A 45 9.14 13.35 -3.09
CA SER A 45 9.12 14.51 -2.17
C SER A 45 8.25 15.63 -2.73
N LYS A 46 8.44 15.97 -4.02
CA LYS A 46 7.64 16.98 -4.69
C LYS A 46 6.15 16.61 -4.69
N LEU A 47 5.82 15.35 -4.98
CA LEU A 47 4.45 14.85 -4.95
C LEU A 47 3.82 15.01 -3.57
N ARG A 48 4.55 14.65 -2.50
CA ARG A 48 4.07 14.81 -1.12
C ARG A 48 3.80 16.28 -0.79
N ASP A 49 4.72 17.17 -1.14
CA ASP A 49 4.54 18.61 -0.91
C ASP A 49 3.30 19.16 -1.63
N MET A 50 3.00 18.66 -2.83
CA MET A 50 1.79 19.01 -3.59
C MET A 50 0.52 18.44 -2.94
N GLN A 51 0.54 17.21 -2.43
CA GLN A 51 -0.58 16.59 -1.72
C GLN A 51 -0.91 17.36 -0.43
N GLU A 52 0.10 17.68 0.38
CA GLU A 52 -0.10 18.46 1.61
C GLU A 52 -0.66 19.87 1.32
N GLN A 53 -0.20 20.51 0.23
CA GLN A 53 -0.77 21.77 -0.23
C GLN A 53 -2.23 21.60 -0.66
N TYR A 54 -2.55 20.52 -1.38
CA TYR A 54 -3.90 20.23 -1.83
C TYR A 54 -4.85 20.00 -0.64
N GLU A 55 -4.44 19.21 0.35
CA GLU A 55 -5.22 18.97 1.57
C GLU A 55 -5.49 20.28 2.33
N ARG A 56 -4.47 21.12 2.49
CA ARG A 56 -4.63 22.45 3.12
C ARG A 56 -5.62 23.31 2.34
N LEU A 57 -5.49 23.39 1.02
CA LEU A 57 -6.26 24.32 0.19
C LEU A 57 -7.68 23.84 -0.11
N SER A 58 -7.90 22.53 -0.23
CA SER A 58 -9.22 21.91 -0.49
C SER A 58 -10.20 22.10 0.66
N THR A 59 -9.69 22.31 1.88
CA THR A 59 -10.49 22.63 3.06
C THR A 59 -11.11 24.04 3.00
N TYR A 60 -10.48 24.98 2.29
CA TYR A 60 -10.85 26.41 2.31
C TYR A 60 -11.32 26.97 0.97
N SER A 61 -11.13 26.26 -0.15
CA SER A 61 -11.45 26.79 -1.47
C SER A 61 -11.74 25.69 -2.50
N THR A 62 -12.54 26.01 -3.51
CA THR A 62 -12.68 25.24 -4.76
C THR A 62 -12.41 26.20 -5.92
N GLY A 63 -11.19 26.18 -6.46
CA GLY A 63 -10.75 27.19 -7.43
C GLY A 63 -9.77 26.70 -8.48
N PRO A 64 -9.45 27.54 -9.49
CA PRO A 64 -8.52 27.20 -10.58
C PRO A 64 -7.13 26.76 -10.13
N HIS A 65 -6.67 27.26 -8.98
CA HIS A 65 -5.39 26.88 -8.38
C HIS A 65 -5.34 25.41 -7.93
N LEU A 66 -6.44 24.86 -7.42
CA LEU A 66 -6.51 23.44 -7.06
C LEU A 66 -6.43 22.55 -8.29
N LYS A 67 -7.09 22.94 -9.39
CA LYS A 67 -7.01 22.20 -10.66
C LYS A 67 -5.58 22.17 -11.21
N SER A 68 -4.88 23.30 -11.18
CA SER A 68 -3.47 23.36 -11.61
C SER A 68 -2.56 22.49 -10.73
N LEU A 69 -2.84 22.42 -9.42
CA LEU A 69 -2.13 21.54 -8.50
C LEU A 69 -2.42 20.05 -8.78
N GLU A 70 -3.68 19.69 -9.07
CA GLU A 70 -4.06 18.34 -9.50
C GLU A 70 -3.38 17.93 -10.81
N GLU A 71 -3.32 18.83 -11.79
CA GLU A 71 -2.61 18.62 -13.05
C GLU A 71 -1.12 18.39 -12.80
N SER A 72 -0.48 19.21 -11.95
CA SER A 72 0.93 19.05 -11.56
C SER A 72 1.21 17.73 -10.84
N MET A 73 0.27 17.28 -9.98
CA MET A 73 0.35 15.96 -9.35
C MET A 73 0.25 14.85 -10.38
N LYS A 74 -0.71 14.91 -11.32
CA LYS A 74 -0.86 13.93 -12.40
C LYS A 74 0.38 13.83 -13.27
N GLU A 75 0.97 14.96 -13.65
CA GLU A 75 2.22 14.98 -14.42
C GLU A 75 3.39 14.35 -13.64
N THR A 76 3.48 14.62 -12.35
CA THR A 76 4.53 14.06 -11.49
C THR A 76 4.36 12.55 -11.32
N ILE A 77 3.12 12.07 -11.17
CA ILE A 77 2.80 10.64 -11.14
C ILE A 77 3.13 9.97 -12.47
N ALA A 78 2.76 10.60 -13.60
CA ALA A 78 3.08 10.07 -14.93
C ALA A 78 4.60 9.92 -15.13
N LYS A 79 5.39 10.90 -14.68
CA LYS A 79 6.86 10.79 -14.70
C LYS A 79 7.38 9.68 -13.79
N LEU A 80 6.81 9.52 -12.59
CA LEU A 80 7.17 8.42 -11.71
C LEU A 80 6.86 7.05 -12.34
N ASP A 81 5.74 6.93 -13.06
CA ASP A 81 5.33 5.69 -13.72
C ASP A 81 6.26 5.29 -14.90
N GLU A 82 7.09 6.20 -15.42
CA GLU A 82 8.09 5.87 -16.45
C GLU A 82 9.26 5.05 -15.88
N TYR A 83 9.51 5.10 -14.57
CA TYR A 83 10.64 4.40 -13.95
C TYR A 83 10.34 2.92 -13.73
N PRO A 84 11.19 1.99 -14.23
CA PRO A 84 11.02 0.55 -14.03
C PRO A 84 10.95 0.14 -12.55
N GLU A 85 11.66 0.84 -11.68
CA GLU A 85 11.68 0.61 -10.23
C GLU A 85 10.32 0.90 -9.61
N VAL A 86 9.63 1.96 -10.05
CA VAL A 86 8.27 2.30 -9.60
C VAL A 86 7.29 1.25 -10.11
N GLN A 87 7.37 0.86 -11.38
CA GLN A 87 6.52 -0.18 -11.95
C GLN A 87 6.69 -1.52 -11.22
N ASN A 88 7.94 -1.91 -10.94
CA ASN A 88 8.24 -3.12 -10.18
C ASN A 88 7.68 -3.03 -8.75
N PHE A 89 7.89 -1.90 -8.06
CA PHE A 89 7.32 -1.69 -6.72
C PHE A 89 5.79 -1.82 -6.72
N ARG A 90 5.09 -1.19 -7.67
CA ARG A 90 3.62 -1.31 -7.82
C ARG A 90 3.18 -2.75 -8.07
N LYS A 91 3.91 -3.49 -8.90
CA LYS A 91 3.66 -4.92 -9.13
C LYS A 91 3.79 -5.72 -7.83
N ARG A 92 4.86 -5.51 -7.06
CA ARG A 92 5.06 -6.20 -5.78
C ARG A 92 4.02 -5.84 -4.74
N THR A 93 3.59 -4.58 -4.69
CA THR A 93 2.46 -4.16 -3.85
C THR A 93 1.19 -4.95 -4.20
N HIS A 94 0.88 -5.11 -5.49
CA HIS A 94 -0.27 -5.90 -5.92
C HIS A 94 -0.15 -7.38 -5.53
N GLU A 95 1.04 -7.98 -5.65
CA GLU A 95 1.29 -9.36 -5.22
C GLU A 95 1.06 -9.54 -3.71
N VAL A 96 1.48 -8.57 -2.87
CA VAL A 96 1.20 -8.57 -1.43
C VAL A 96 -0.30 -8.47 -1.15
N ASP A 97 -1.02 -7.59 -1.85
CA ASP A 97 -2.48 -7.46 -1.69
C ASP A 97 -3.21 -8.76 -2.04
N GLN A 98 -2.79 -9.44 -3.12
CA GLN A 98 -3.34 -10.74 -3.51
C GLN A 98 -3.09 -11.80 -2.43
N LEU A 99 -1.89 -11.82 -1.83
CA LEU A 99 -1.56 -12.72 -0.73
C LEU A 99 -2.48 -12.47 0.48
N LEU A 100 -2.61 -11.21 0.90
CA LEU A 100 -3.46 -10.84 2.05
C LEU A 100 -4.95 -11.17 1.79
N LYS A 101 -5.41 -10.96 0.56
CA LYS A 101 -6.76 -11.36 0.14
C LYS A 101 -6.96 -12.87 0.24
N ALA A 102 -6.03 -13.67 -0.28
CA ALA A 102 -6.11 -15.12 -0.21
C ALA A 102 -6.14 -15.64 1.25
N VAL A 103 -5.33 -15.05 2.14
CA VAL A 103 -5.36 -15.38 3.58
C VAL A 103 -6.73 -15.04 4.17
N THR A 104 -7.28 -13.87 3.84
CA THR A 104 -8.61 -13.45 4.32
C THR A 104 -9.70 -14.39 3.83
N ASP A 105 -9.66 -14.81 2.57
CA ASP A 105 -10.63 -15.73 1.98
C ASP A 105 -10.58 -17.10 2.69
N VAL A 106 -9.37 -17.64 2.97
CA VAL A 106 -9.19 -18.89 3.74
C VAL A 106 -9.75 -18.78 5.16
N LEU A 107 -9.50 -17.67 5.85
CA LEU A 107 -10.05 -17.42 7.18
C LEU A 107 -11.57 -17.35 7.15
N SER A 108 -12.14 -16.65 6.17
CA SER A 108 -13.59 -16.55 5.98
C SER A 108 -14.23 -17.91 5.77
N THR A 109 -13.68 -18.73 4.85
CA THR A 109 -14.17 -20.08 4.59
C THR A 109 -14.10 -20.95 5.85
N SER A 110 -12.98 -20.90 6.58
CA SER A 110 -12.80 -21.68 7.81
C SER A 110 -13.83 -21.34 8.89
N VAL A 111 -14.19 -20.06 9.02
CA VAL A 111 -15.24 -19.61 9.95
C VAL A 111 -16.61 -20.09 9.47
N THR A 112 -16.93 -19.91 8.19
CA THR A 112 -18.22 -20.33 7.63
C THR A 112 -18.44 -21.84 7.76
N GLU A 113 -17.44 -22.67 7.47
CA GLU A 113 -17.54 -24.12 7.59
C GLU A 113 -17.78 -24.57 9.03
N ARG A 114 -17.05 -24.00 10.00
CA ARG A 114 -17.21 -24.37 11.42
C ARG A 114 -18.56 -23.98 11.98
N VAL A 115 -19.08 -22.80 11.62
CA VAL A 115 -20.42 -22.36 12.03
C VAL A 115 -21.51 -23.20 11.37
N SER A 116 -21.30 -23.68 10.14
CA SER A 116 -22.30 -24.48 9.41
C SER A 116 -22.34 -25.95 9.83
N GLN A 117 -21.33 -26.44 10.54
CA GLN A 117 -21.28 -27.82 11.06
C GLN A 117 -21.71 -27.95 12.53
N GLU A 118 -22.09 -26.84 13.17
CA GLU A 118 -22.80 -26.78 14.45
C GLU A 118 -24.32 -26.63 14.25
#